data_AF-A0A9P8HUX9-F1
#
_entry.id   AF-A0A9P8HUX9-F1
#
_cell.length_a   1.000
_cell.length_b   1.000
_cell.length_c   1.000
_cell.angle_alpha   90.00
_cell.angle_beta   90.00
_cell.angle_gamma   90.00
#
_symmetry.space_group_name_H-M   'P 1'
#
loop_
_entity.id
_entity.type
_entity.pdbx_description
1 polymer ?
#
loop_
_entity_poly.entity_id
_entity_poly.type
_entity_poly.pdbx_seq_one_letter_code
_entity_poly.pdbx_strand_id
1 'polypeptide(L)'
;MANVPSPFKSHILIIPGAWYPSSNLDTFIESLEAAGYSAEAFSLPSFNTAGVSVQDDEDQVKVLLTSLIDNGKDVIIVAHSYGGLVAAGVIANPGLDQRTREAQGSKGGVVGIVYLAAIIPA
;
A
#
# COMPACT_ATOMS: atom_id res chain seq x y z
N MET A 1 16.61 30.88 -4.32
CA MET A 1 16.71 29.44 -4.02
C MET A 1 16.07 28.71 -5.19
N ALA A 2 16.80 27.83 -5.87
CA ALA A 2 16.29 27.18 -7.07
C ALA A 2 15.11 26.27 -6.70
N ASN A 3 13.97 26.50 -7.34
CA ASN A 3 12.81 25.63 -7.26
C ASN A 3 13.15 24.35 -8.04
N VAL A 4 13.70 23.35 -7.35
CA VAL A 4 13.90 22.02 -7.93
C VAL A 4 12.52 21.40 -8.10
N PRO A 5 12.11 20.98 -9.32
CA PRO A 5 10.81 20.32 -9.50
C PRO A 5 10.78 19.06 -8.63
N SER A 6 9.75 18.88 -7.79
CA SER A 6 9.58 17.65 -7.02
C SER A 6 9.25 16.51 -8.00
N PRO A 7 10.14 15.51 -8.16
CA PRO A 7 9.92 14.45 -9.12
C PRO A 7 8.97 13.44 -8.46
N PHE A 8 7.67 13.59 -8.73
CA PHE A 8 6.58 12.64 -8.41
C PHE A 8 6.63 12.03 -7.00
N LYS A 9 5.91 12.64 -6.04
CA LYS A 9 5.69 12.00 -4.73
C LYS A 9 4.99 10.66 -4.94
N SER A 10 5.65 9.58 -4.53
CA SER A 10 5.10 8.22 -4.55
C SER A 10 3.69 8.20 -3.96
N HIS A 11 2.83 7.37 -4.55
CA HIS A 11 1.49 7.14 -4.02
C HIS A 11 1.58 6.28 -2.77
N ILE A 12 0.88 6.64 -1.71
CA ILE A 12 0.89 5.90 -0.44
C ILE A 12 -0.35 5.01 -0.37
N LEU A 13 -0.15 3.70 -0.46
CA LEU A 13 -1.22 2.72 -0.21
C LEU A 13 -1.17 2.30 1.25
N ILE A 14 -2.22 2.59 2.01
CA ILE A 14 -2.31 2.23 3.43
C ILE A 14 -3.10 0.94 3.56
N ILE A 15 -2.47 -0.10 4.11
CA ILE A 15 -3.12 -1.36 4.47
C ILE A 15 -3.52 -1.27 5.95
N PRO A 16 -4.82 -1.21 6.28
CA PRO A 16 -5.29 -0.95 7.64
C PRO A 16 -5.08 -2.15 8.56
N GLY A 17 -5.27 -1.89 9.86
CA GLY A 17 -5.35 -2.94 10.87
C GLY A 17 -6.70 -3.66 10.89
N ALA A 18 -6.86 -4.59 11.82
CA ALA A 18 -8.11 -5.30 12.03
C ALA A 18 -9.19 -4.40 12.65
N TRP A 19 -10.45 -4.82 12.49
CA TRP A 19 -11.62 -4.31 13.22
C TRP A 19 -12.07 -2.87 12.93
N TYR A 20 -11.54 -2.19 11.90
CA TYR A 20 -12.02 -0.87 11.53
C TYR A 20 -12.10 -0.64 10.01
N PRO A 21 -13.04 0.20 9.54
CA PRO A 21 -13.13 0.60 8.14
C PRO A 21 -12.05 1.60 7.77
N SER A 22 -11.72 1.71 6.48
CA SER A 22 -10.74 2.69 5.98
C SER A 22 -11.04 4.14 6.37
N SER A 23 -12.30 4.52 6.63
CA SER A 23 -12.65 5.87 7.09
C SER A 23 -11.97 6.28 8.40
N ASN A 24 -11.52 5.32 9.22
CA ASN A 24 -10.74 5.61 10.42
C ASN A 24 -9.33 6.16 10.11
N LEU A 25 -8.90 6.11 8.85
CA LEU A 25 -7.63 6.63 8.37
C LEU A 25 -7.76 7.97 7.64
N ASP A 26 -8.97 8.53 7.50
CA ASP A 26 -9.21 9.75 6.72
C ASP A 26 -8.33 10.92 7.18
N THR A 27 -8.27 11.20 8.49
CA THR A 27 -7.40 12.26 9.03
C THR A 27 -5.91 12.01 8.76
N PHE A 28 -5.49 10.76 8.72
CA PHE A 28 -4.10 10.41 8.38
C PHE A 28 -3.83 10.61 6.88
N ILE A 29 -4.77 10.21 6.01
CA ILE A 29 -4.74 10.47 4.57
C ILE A 29 -4.69 11.97 4.30
N GLU A 30 -5.58 12.76 4.90
CA GLU A 30 -5.61 14.22 4.78
C GLU A 30 -4.26 14.85 5.19
N SER A 31 -3.62 14.31 6.22
CA SER A 31 -2.29 14.78 6.66
C SER A 31 -1.20 14.46 5.64
N LEU A 32 -1.24 13.30 4.99
CA LEU A 32 -0.32 12.92 3.91
C LEU A 32 -0.55 13.80 2.66
N GLU A 33 -1.80 14.07 2.32
CA GLU A 33 -2.20 14.93 1.22
C GLU A 33 -1.79 16.38 1.46
N ALA A 34 -1.96 16.91 2.68
CA ALA A 34 -1.46 18.21 3.09
C ALA A 34 0.08 18.28 3.03
N ALA A 35 0.76 17.17 3.32
CA ALA A 35 2.20 17.01 3.09
C ALA A 35 2.56 16.80 1.60
N GLY A 36 1.57 16.77 0.70
CA GLY A 36 1.67 16.71 -0.75
C GLY A 36 1.77 15.31 -1.36
N TYR A 37 1.57 14.24 -0.59
CA TYR A 37 1.52 12.87 -1.09
C TYR A 37 0.08 12.50 -1.45
N SER A 38 -0.15 11.89 -2.61
CA SER A 38 -1.44 11.19 -2.81
C SER A 38 -1.45 9.92 -1.96
N ALA A 39 -2.53 9.65 -1.24
CA ALA A 39 -2.67 8.47 -0.41
C ALA A 39 -4.06 7.87 -0.53
N GLU A 40 -4.18 6.56 -0.35
CA GLU A 40 -5.48 5.89 -0.26
C GLU A 40 -5.43 4.71 0.73
N ALA A 41 -6.59 4.38 1.30
CA ALA A 41 -6.81 3.20 2.09
C ALA A 41 -8.15 2.56 1.69
N PHE A 42 -8.29 1.26 1.92
CA PHE A 42 -9.53 0.53 1.67
C PHE A 42 -9.83 -0.39 2.84
N SER A 43 -11.11 -0.69 3.04
CA SER A 43 -11.52 -1.63 4.07
C SER A 43 -11.17 -3.05 3.60
N LEU A 44 -10.43 -3.79 4.40
CA LEU A 44 -10.07 -5.18 4.09
C LEU A 44 -11.35 -6.04 4.07
N PRO A 45 -11.43 -7.08 3.21
CA PRO A 45 -12.53 -8.05 3.22
C PRO A 45 -12.87 -8.60 4.61
N SER A 46 -11.86 -8.82 5.46
CA SER A 46 -12.03 -9.28 6.84
C SER A 46 -12.69 -8.26 7.77
N PHE A 47 -12.81 -6.99 7.36
CA PHE A 47 -13.61 -6.01 8.08
C PHE A 47 -15.09 -6.39 8.05
N ASN A 48 -15.57 -6.86 9.20
CA ASN A 48 -16.98 -7.20 9.44
C ASN A 48 -17.53 -8.39 8.63
N THR A 49 -16.64 -9.24 8.09
CA THR A 49 -17.01 -10.49 7.40
C THR A 49 -16.35 -11.68 8.09
N ALA A 50 -17.18 -12.62 8.57
CA ALA A 50 -16.67 -13.84 9.19
C ALA A 50 -16.20 -14.86 8.14
N GLY A 51 -15.20 -15.68 8.48
CA GLY A 51 -14.70 -16.75 7.61
C GLY A 51 -13.73 -16.28 6.52
N VAL A 52 -13.37 -14.99 6.49
CA VAL A 52 -12.34 -14.45 5.60
C VAL A 52 -10.96 -14.78 6.16
N SER A 53 -10.09 -15.30 5.29
CA SER A 53 -8.70 -15.62 5.60
C SER A 53 -7.78 -14.41 5.36
N VAL A 54 -6.54 -14.49 5.84
CA VAL A 54 -5.53 -13.47 5.52
C VAL A 54 -5.20 -13.46 4.02
N GLN A 55 -5.27 -14.61 3.34
CA GLN A 55 -5.06 -14.72 1.89
C GLN A 55 -6.12 -13.95 1.10
N ASP A 56 -7.39 -13.94 1.56
CA ASP A 56 -8.45 -13.18 0.90
C ASP A 56 -8.18 -11.66 0.98
N ASP A 57 -7.65 -11.20 2.11
CA ASP A 57 -7.21 -9.82 2.27
C ASP A 57 -5.99 -9.52 1.38
N GLU A 58 -5.00 -10.42 1.33
CA GLU A 58 -3.82 -10.31 0.46
C GLU A 58 -4.21 -10.19 -1.02
N ASP A 59 -5.13 -11.03 -1.49
CA ASP A 59 -5.61 -11.02 -2.88
C ASP A 59 -6.29 -9.70 -3.23
N GLN A 60 -7.12 -9.18 -2.34
CA GLN A 60 -7.76 -7.87 -2.53
C GLN A 60 -6.74 -6.73 -2.59
N VAL A 61 -5.75 -6.73 -1.69
CA VAL A 61 -4.67 -5.73 -1.71
C VAL A 61 -3.86 -5.84 -3.00
N LYS A 62 -3.54 -7.07 -3.43
CA LYS A 62 -2.75 -7.32 -4.63
C LYS A 62 -3.45 -6.80 -5.88
N VAL A 63 -4.78 -6.96 -5.99
CA VAL A 63 -5.57 -6.41 -7.10
C VAL A 63 -5.44 -4.88 -7.15
N LEU A 64 -5.62 -4.21 -6.00
CA LEU A 64 -5.54 -2.75 -5.91
C LEU A 64 -4.12 -2.24 -6.22
N LEU A 65 -3.11 -2.85 -5.59
CA LEU A 65 -1.70 -2.52 -5.81
C LEU A 65 -1.31 -2.72 -7.28
N THR A 66 -1.73 -3.83 -7.89
CA THR A 66 -1.45 -4.12 -9.30
C THR A 66 -2.04 -3.04 -10.20
N SER A 67 -3.29 -2.62 -9.94
CA SER A 67 -3.92 -1.52 -10.68
C SER A 67 -3.12 -0.22 -10.57
N LEU A 68 -2.63 0.13 -9.37
CA LEU A 68 -1.83 1.34 -9.16
C LEU A 68 -0.52 1.31 -9.95
N ILE A 69 0.24 0.20 -9.85
CA ILE A 69 1.56 0.08 -10.48
C ILE A 69 1.45 -0.09 -12.01
N ASP A 70 0.38 -0.70 -12.52
CA ASP A 70 0.12 -0.79 -13.97
C ASP A 70 -0.29 0.55 -14.57
N ASN A 71 -0.87 1.45 -13.76
CA ASN A 71 -1.03 2.87 -14.11
C ASN A 71 0.29 3.67 -13.99
N GLY A 72 1.43 3.00 -13.78
CA GLY A 72 2.76 3.60 -13.75
C GLY A 72 3.09 4.34 -12.45
N LYS A 73 2.35 4.10 -11.38
CA LYS A 73 2.62 4.73 -10.07
C LYS A 73 3.76 4.02 -9.34
N ASP A 74 4.62 4.82 -8.73
CA ASP A 74 5.54 4.36 -7.69
C ASP A 74 4.78 4.36 -6.36
N VAL A 75 4.75 3.22 -5.67
CA VAL A 75 3.91 3.01 -4.49
C VAL A 75 4.75 2.76 -3.25
N ILE A 76 4.46 3.51 -2.17
CA ILE A 76 4.91 3.18 -0.81
C ILE A 76 3.74 2.51 -0.11
N ILE A 77 3.98 1.33 0.44
CA ILE A 77 2.98 0.64 1.27
C ILE A 77 3.17 1.07 2.72
N VAL A 78 2.12 1.57 3.37
CA VAL A 78 2.09 1.78 4.82
C VAL A 78 1.21 0.68 5.43
N ALA A 79 1.82 -0.24 6.16
CA ALA A 79 1.14 -1.37 6.77
C ALA A 79 0.96 -1.13 8.27
N HIS A 80 -0.29 -1.10 8.76
CA HIS A 80 -0.58 -0.85 10.16
C HIS A 80 -1.14 -2.09 10.87
N SER A 81 -0.63 -2.42 12.06
CA SER A 81 -1.12 -3.54 12.88
C SER A 81 -1.24 -4.85 12.07
N TYR A 82 -2.42 -5.47 12.04
CA TYR A 82 -2.75 -6.63 11.20
C TYR A 82 -2.36 -6.47 9.73
N GLY A 83 -2.45 -5.25 9.19
CA GLY A 83 -2.05 -4.95 7.82
C GLY A 83 -0.59 -5.28 7.53
N GLY A 84 0.28 -5.40 8.55
CA GLY A 84 1.64 -5.91 8.38
C GLY A 84 1.72 -7.36 7.91
N LEU A 85 0.84 -8.23 8.43
CA LEU A 85 0.77 -9.64 8.02
C LEU A 85 0.31 -9.73 6.56
N VAL A 86 -0.74 -8.98 6.22
CA VAL A 86 -1.27 -8.88 4.86
C VAL A 86 -0.23 -8.31 3.90
N ALA A 87 0.46 -7.22 4.27
CA ALA A 87 1.51 -6.63 3.45
C ALA A 87 2.64 -7.62 3.16
N ALA A 88 3.06 -8.41 4.16
CA ALA A 88 4.11 -9.41 4.00
C ALA A 88 3.74 -10.50 2.97
N GLY A 89 2.49 -10.98 2.97
CA GLY A 89 2.01 -11.93 1.96
C GLY A 89 1.93 -11.31 0.56
N VAL A 90 1.44 -10.07 0.45
CA VAL A 90 1.36 -9.34 -0.83
C VAL A 90 2.74 -9.17 -1.45
N ILE A 91 3.72 -8.65 -0.71
CA ILE A 91 5.05 -8.31 -1.24
C ILE A 91 5.91 -9.54 -1.54
N ALA A 92 5.54 -10.72 -1.01
CA ALA A 92 6.18 -11.98 -1.37
C ALA A 92 5.89 -12.41 -2.81
N ASN A 93 4.90 -11.79 -3.46
CA ASN A 93 4.61 -12.02 -4.87
C ASN A 93 5.66 -11.33 -5.76
N PRO A 94 6.32 -12.06 -6.68
CA PRO A 94 7.36 -11.49 -7.53
C PRO A 94 6.79 -10.48 -8.55
N GLY A 95 7.60 -9.50 -8.93
CA GLY A 95 7.28 -8.56 -10.02
C GLY A 95 6.39 -7.38 -9.61
N LEU A 96 6.15 -7.19 -8.31
CA LEU A 96 5.46 -6.00 -7.80
C LEU A 96 6.41 -4.83 -7.51
N ASP A 97 7.70 -5.11 -7.25
CA ASP A 97 8.69 -4.07 -6.98
C ASP A 97 9.10 -3.30 -8.23
N GLN A 98 9.42 -2.03 -8.05
CA GLN A 98 9.79 -1.11 -9.15
C GLN A 98 11.00 -1.64 -9.94
N ARG A 99 12.03 -2.18 -9.27
CA ARG A 99 13.27 -2.59 -9.94
C ARG A 99 13.04 -3.76 -10.90
N THR A 100 12.28 -4.77 -10.46
CA THR A 100 11.92 -5.92 -11.30
C THR A 100 11.07 -5.49 -12.48
N ARG A 101 10.11 -4.57 -12.28
CA ARG A 101 9.27 -4.03 -13.36
C ARG A 101 10.06 -3.19 -14.36
N GLU A 102 10.95 -2.34 -13.89
CA GLU A 102 11.85 -1.54 -14.74
C GLU A 102 12.75 -2.42 -15.60
N ALA A 103 13.30 -3.51 -15.04
CA ALA A 103 14.10 -4.48 -15.78
C ALA A 103 13.30 -5.17 -16.91
N GLN A 104 11.98 -5.17 -16.83
CA GLN A 104 11.05 -5.70 -17.84
C GLN A 104 10.48 -4.60 -18.76
N GLY A 105 10.96 -3.36 -18.65
CA GLY A 105 10.48 -2.22 -19.44
C GLY A 105 9.12 -1.68 -19.01
N SER A 106 8.62 -2.09 -17.83
CA SER A 106 7.39 -1.56 -17.23
C SER A 106 7.69 -0.38 -16.32
N LYS A 107 6.72 0.55 -16.20
CA LYS A 107 6.78 1.67 -15.23
C LYS A 107 6.04 1.30 -13.94
N GLY A 108 6.32 2.07 -12.90
CA GLY A 108 5.69 1.93 -11.59
C GLY A 108 6.14 0.66 -10.86
N GLY A 109 5.74 0.58 -9.59
CA GLY A 109 6.06 -0.54 -8.72
C GLY A 109 6.16 -0.13 -7.26
N VAL A 110 6.29 -1.11 -6.37
CA VAL A 110 6.55 -0.86 -4.96
C VAL A 110 7.98 -0.35 -4.80
N VAL A 111 8.12 0.83 -4.21
CA VAL A 111 9.43 1.49 -3.97
C VAL A 111 9.85 1.43 -2.50
N GLY A 112 8.92 1.10 -1.60
CA GLY A 112 9.20 0.99 -0.18
C GLY A 112 8.00 0.53 0.62
N ILE A 113 8.27 0.06 1.84
CA ILE A 113 7.27 -0.40 2.79
C ILE A 113 7.59 0.20 4.15
N VAL A 114 6.56 0.73 4.81
CA VAL A 114 6.62 1.26 6.17
C VAL A 114 5.72 0.41 7.05
N TYR A 115 6.31 -0.29 8.01
CA TYR A 115 5.58 -1.02 9.05
C TYR A 115 5.32 -0.09 10.24
N LEU A 116 4.06 0.22 10.50
CA LEU A 116 3.63 1.14 11.56
C LEU A 116 2.84 0.37 12.63
N ALA A 117 3.44 0.17 13.81
CA ALA A 117 2.84 -0.62 14.89
C ALA A 117 2.28 -1.97 14.37
N ALA A 118 3.02 -2.63 13.49
CA ALA A 118 2.54 -3.70 12.64
C ALA A 118 3.02 -5.09 13.07
N ILE A 119 2.22 -6.10 12.74
CA ILE A 119 2.61 -7.51 12.87
C ILE A 119 3.50 -7.87 11.69
N ILE A 120 4.72 -8.32 11.95
CA ILE A 120 5.65 -8.80 10.93
C ILE A 120 5.84 -10.30 11.17
N PRO A 121 5.42 -11.19 10.25
CA PRO A 121 5.66 -12.62 10.39
C PRO A 121 7.17 -12.91 10.39
N ALA A 122 7.57 -13.95 11.13
CA ALA A 122 8.97 -14.35 11.31
C ALA A 122 9.58 -14.98 10.05
#